data_AF-A0A934LQ70-F1
#
_entry.id   AF-A0A934LQ70-F1
#
_cell.length_a   1.000
_cell.length_b   1.000
_cell.length_c   1.000
_cell.angle_alpha   90.00
_cell.angle_beta   90.00
_cell.angle_gamma   90.00
#
_symmetry.space_group_name_H-M   'P 1'
#
loop_
_entity.id
_entity.type
_entity.pdbx_description
1 polymer ?
#
loop_
_entity_poly.entity_id
_entity_poly.type
_entity_poly.pdbx_seq_one_letter_code
_entity_poly.pdbx_strand_id
1 'polypeptide(L)'
;MTIKPRGPGRGGASRLKPKSEPPPDVNVDLKGSDNAVAVGPRSFAASVKVIFQGNWKPFAVVLGGVLATLFVILYFVIPKQTCAFSEQFTVAVAEFAVKDDAGKTIRSEDGLNLAESIAGQIEAFFKEMRLEMDTSYEICGPKQIGMIQTEDEAREFAISKGASIIVYGQIEKANGTSFFSPRFYVNQSTFKDAEEITGQHEIGKDVQGKSDVDIILAASPGVQARVDGLSMLTVGLVYYSMDQFDKALAYFQKADHPDWVGSGKETVYLLIGNTYIRRASKTKDFSILSEAERYYLLAMEDPDYGRAKIGEANVLYLRAYLENDCDPAGFQDAVDLLDEASALEDQPASANIETKVHFYRGQIALMRFDCNLPGEDWAFVAENEFMWVAARYEADAENEDAQSIQSFAAHAYARLSYLAYYKHNDVTSAIAFIQKAIPISPMIYQANYLSQLGDMYVVIGEKDKAIESYRQAIIIANDFDAQSVSKYQKKLDSVLGP
;
A
#
# COMPACT_ATOMS: atom_id res chain seq x y z
N MET A 1 -33.81 -43.71 -48.68
CA MET A 1 -33.30 -42.76 -49.69
C MET A 1 -31.86 -42.43 -49.32
N THR A 2 -30.86 -43.09 -49.91
CA THR A 2 -30.12 -42.70 -51.14
C THR A 2 -29.34 -41.40 -50.97
N ILE A 3 -28.01 -41.29 -51.12
CA ILE A 3 -26.85 -42.19 -51.34
C ILE A 3 -25.60 -41.26 -51.26
N LYS A 4 -24.44 -41.72 -50.73
CA LYS A 4 -23.12 -41.03 -50.82
C LYS A 4 -22.42 -41.44 -52.13
N PRO A 5 -21.53 -40.65 -52.79
CA PRO A 5 -20.09 -40.71 -52.40
C PRO A 5 -19.13 -39.54 -52.81
N ARG A 6 -17.90 -39.60 -52.22
CA ARG A 6 -16.51 -39.25 -52.65
C ARG A 6 -16.20 -38.19 -53.75
N GLY A 7 -15.07 -37.46 -53.55
CA GLY A 7 -14.32 -36.64 -54.56
C GLY A 7 -13.47 -37.46 -55.55
N PRO A 8 -12.35 -36.98 -56.17
CA PRO A 8 -11.35 -35.99 -55.67
C PRO A 8 -10.79 -34.98 -56.74
N GLY A 9 -9.73 -34.21 -56.43
CA GLY A 9 -8.92 -33.44 -57.42
C GLY A 9 -7.77 -32.59 -56.83
N ARG A 10 -6.60 -32.51 -57.49
CA ARG A 10 -5.35 -31.84 -57.00
C ARG A 10 -4.93 -30.65 -57.87
N GLY A 11 -4.21 -29.67 -57.28
CA GLY A 11 -2.98 -29.12 -57.88
C GLY A 11 -2.91 -27.60 -58.15
N GLY A 12 -1.78 -26.97 -57.81
CA GLY A 12 -1.43 -25.57 -58.12
C GLY A 12 -0.48 -24.96 -57.08
N ALA A 13 0.54 -24.20 -57.47
CA ALA A 13 1.67 -23.82 -56.59
C ALA A 13 2.16 -22.36 -56.74
N SER A 14 3.06 -21.96 -55.83
CA SER A 14 3.92 -20.74 -55.81
C SER A 14 3.25 -19.41 -55.45
N ARG A 15 3.95 -18.31 -55.10
CA ARG A 15 5.11 -17.96 -54.21
C ARG A 15 5.39 -16.45 -54.46
N LEU A 16 5.80 -15.68 -53.44
CA LEU A 16 6.52 -14.37 -53.48
C LEU A 16 5.73 -13.02 -53.63
N LYS A 17 5.66 -12.24 -52.51
CA LYS A 17 6.27 -10.89 -52.22
C LYS A 17 6.13 -9.69 -53.23
N PRO A 18 6.45 -8.41 -52.85
CA PRO A 18 6.10 -7.59 -51.66
C PRO A 18 5.85 -6.06 -51.97
N LYS A 19 5.69 -5.21 -50.92
CA LYS A 19 6.05 -3.76 -50.77
C LYS A 19 5.80 -2.71 -51.89
N SER A 20 5.27 -1.52 -51.50
CA SER A 20 5.96 -0.20 -51.65
C SER A 20 5.18 1.04 -51.10
N GLU A 21 5.82 1.85 -50.25
CA GLU A 21 5.64 3.32 -50.07
C GLU A 21 6.69 4.10 -50.91
N PRO A 22 6.77 5.45 -50.91
CA PRO A 22 5.76 6.52 -50.71
C PRO A 22 5.61 7.30 -52.06
N PRO A 23 6.18 8.50 -52.38
CA PRO A 23 6.37 9.85 -51.74
C PRO A 23 5.72 11.00 -52.60
N PRO A 24 6.13 12.30 -52.59
CA PRO A 24 6.58 13.27 -51.56
C PRO A 24 5.76 14.62 -51.56
N ASP A 25 6.26 15.61 -50.80
CA ASP A 25 5.91 17.06 -50.76
C ASP A 25 5.75 17.80 -52.11
N VAL A 26 4.98 18.92 -52.11
CA VAL A 26 5.37 20.27 -52.61
C VAL A 26 4.49 21.35 -51.94
N ASN A 27 5.01 22.59 -51.81
CA ASN A 27 4.49 23.70 -51.00
C ASN A 27 4.30 25.00 -51.83
N VAL A 28 3.58 26.01 -51.28
CA VAL A 28 3.58 27.46 -51.62
C VAL A 28 2.75 28.02 -52.83
N ASP A 29 1.51 28.43 -52.53
CA ASP A 29 1.00 29.84 -52.44
C ASP A 29 0.73 30.81 -53.65
N LEU A 30 -0.23 31.73 -53.39
CA LEU A 30 -0.59 33.04 -54.00
C LEU A 30 -1.22 33.17 -55.41
N LYS A 31 -2.56 33.35 -55.49
CA LYS A 31 -3.24 34.67 -55.69
C LYS A 31 -4.75 34.62 -56.01
N GLY A 32 -5.55 35.31 -55.19
CA GLY A 32 -6.87 35.90 -55.56
C GLY A 32 -8.07 34.93 -55.67
N SER A 33 -9.30 35.30 -55.29
CA SER A 33 -9.80 36.58 -54.75
C SER A 33 -11.04 36.40 -53.84
N ASP A 34 -11.40 37.49 -53.14
CA ASP A 34 -12.74 37.83 -52.65
C ASP A 34 -13.48 36.86 -51.69
N ASN A 35 -13.23 37.02 -50.38
CA ASN A 35 -14.25 37.45 -49.40
C ASN A 35 -13.71 37.38 -47.96
N ALA A 36 -12.91 38.37 -47.56
CA ALA A 36 -12.49 38.55 -46.16
C ALA A 36 -12.93 39.94 -45.65
N VAL A 37 -13.94 39.98 -44.78
CA VAL A 37 -14.33 41.20 -44.07
C VAL A 37 -13.69 41.18 -42.68
N ALA A 38 -12.63 41.95 -42.51
CA ALA A 38 -11.99 42.16 -41.21
C ALA A 38 -12.89 43.02 -40.30
N VAL A 39 -13.31 42.49 -39.16
CA VAL A 39 -14.10 43.23 -38.17
C VAL A 39 -13.17 43.81 -37.10
N GLY A 40 -12.76 45.07 -37.28
CA GLY A 40 -11.94 45.78 -36.31
C GLY A 40 -12.73 46.23 -35.05
N PRO A 41 -12.04 46.60 -33.94
CA PRO A 41 -12.66 46.72 -32.60
C PRO A 41 -13.69 47.86 -32.39
N ARG A 42 -14.07 48.60 -33.44
CA ARG A 42 -14.96 49.77 -33.36
C ARG A 42 -16.42 49.49 -33.77
N SER A 43 -16.73 48.33 -34.34
CA SER A 43 -18.09 47.95 -34.76
C SER A 43 -18.99 47.51 -33.59
N PHE A 44 -18.43 46.87 -32.56
CA PHE A 44 -19.21 46.34 -31.42
C PHE A 44 -19.88 47.45 -30.58
N ALA A 45 -19.27 48.64 -30.52
CA ALA A 45 -19.78 49.78 -29.76
C ALA A 45 -21.03 50.44 -30.38
N ALA A 46 -21.29 50.23 -31.68
CA ALA A 46 -22.45 50.81 -32.37
C ALA A 46 -23.73 50.01 -32.11
N SER A 47 -23.65 48.68 -32.08
CA SER A 47 -24.83 47.80 -31.90
C SER A 47 -25.39 47.80 -30.48
N VAL A 48 -24.57 48.09 -29.47
CA VAL A 48 -25.01 48.15 -28.05
C VAL A 48 -25.80 49.44 -27.75
N LYS A 49 -25.61 50.51 -28.54
CA LYS A 49 -26.22 51.82 -28.26
C LYS A 49 -27.68 51.97 -28.71
N VAL A 50 -28.26 50.97 -29.37
CA VAL A 50 -29.63 50.98 -29.92
C VAL A 50 -30.67 50.37 -28.96
N ILE A 51 -30.25 49.66 -27.92
CA ILE A 51 -31.17 48.92 -27.02
C ILE A 51 -31.42 49.65 -25.68
N PHE A 52 -30.60 50.65 -25.32
CA PHE A 52 -30.63 51.25 -23.98
C PHE A 52 -31.15 52.70 -23.93
N GLN A 53 -32.46 52.84 -24.08
CA GLN A 53 -33.26 54.01 -23.65
C GLN A 53 -34.42 53.62 -22.71
N GLY A 54 -34.29 52.49 -21.99
CA GLY A 54 -35.30 51.97 -21.07
C GLY A 54 -34.79 51.86 -19.63
N ASN A 55 -35.70 51.92 -18.65
CA ASN A 55 -35.40 51.81 -17.23
C ASN A 55 -34.68 50.48 -16.92
N TRP A 56 -33.41 50.54 -16.51
CA TRP A 56 -32.55 49.36 -16.32
C TRP A 56 -32.90 48.48 -15.12
N LYS A 57 -33.66 48.99 -14.14
CA LYS A 57 -33.98 48.26 -12.90
C LYS A 57 -34.55 46.83 -13.13
N PRO A 58 -35.60 46.62 -13.96
CA PRO A 58 -36.08 45.26 -14.26
C PRO A 58 -35.02 44.34 -14.90
N PHE A 59 -34.20 44.84 -15.83
CA PHE A 59 -33.15 44.02 -16.44
C PHE A 59 -32.05 43.62 -15.45
N ALA A 60 -31.65 44.54 -14.56
CA ALA A 60 -30.68 44.25 -13.51
C ALA A 60 -31.20 43.22 -12.50
N VAL A 61 -32.50 43.29 -12.14
CA VAL A 61 -33.13 42.30 -11.24
C VAL A 61 -33.22 40.92 -11.90
N VAL A 62 -33.62 40.83 -13.17
CA VAL A 62 -33.67 39.55 -13.90
C VAL A 62 -32.26 38.96 -14.08
N LEU A 63 -31.28 39.77 -14.49
CA LEU A 63 -29.90 39.30 -14.66
C LEU A 63 -29.29 38.87 -13.32
N GLY A 64 -29.52 39.63 -12.24
CA GLY A 64 -29.10 39.25 -10.89
C GLY A 64 -29.77 37.95 -10.41
N GLY A 65 -31.06 37.76 -10.70
CA GLY A 65 -31.78 36.52 -10.41
C GLY A 65 -31.22 35.31 -11.18
N VAL A 66 -30.92 35.48 -12.47
CA VAL A 66 -30.31 34.43 -13.32
C VAL A 66 -28.89 34.11 -12.87
N LEU A 67 -28.08 35.11 -12.53
CA LEU A 67 -26.72 34.90 -12.02
C LEU A 67 -26.73 34.24 -10.62
N ALA A 68 -27.69 34.60 -9.76
CA ALA A 68 -27.84 33.96 -8.46
C ALA A 68 -28.31 32.51 -8.57
N THR A 69 -29.26 32.19 -9.47
CA THR A 69 -29.64 30.78 -9.71
C THR A 69 -28.55 30.00 -10.42
N LEU A 70 -27.80 30.60 -11.37
CA LEU A 70 -26.60 29.95 -11.91
C LEU A 70 -25.57 29.70 -10.81
N PHE A 71 -25.33 30.65 -9.90
CA PHE A 71 -24.39 30.46 -8.80
C PHE A 71 -24.83 29.36 -7.84
N VAL A 72 -26.12 29.30 -7.48
CA VAL A 72 -26.68 28.21 -6.67
C VAL A 72 -26.56 26.87 -7.39
N ILE A 73 -26.86 26.79 -8.69
CA ILE A 73 -26.69 25.57 -9.48
C ILE A 73 -25.21 25.18 -9.57
N LEU A 74 -24.30 26.12 -9.84
CA LEU A 74 -22.86 25.86 -9.90
C LEU A 74 -22.29 25.47 -8.52
N TYR A 75 -22.85 25.95 -7.41
CA TYR A 75 -22.38 25.65 -6.04
C TYR A 75 -22.94 24.34 -5.47
N PHE A 76 -24.18 23.97 -5.83
CA PHE A 76 -24.87 22.77 -5.30
C PHE A 76 -24.98 21.60 -6.30
N VAL A 77 -24.82 21.83 -7.61
CA VAL A 77 -24.99 20.81 -8.66
C VAL A 77 -23.68 20.45 -9.36
N ILE A 78 -22.66 21.33 -9.39
CA ILE A 78 -21.30 20.84 -9.65
C ILE A 78 -20.87 20.08 -8.39
N PRO A 79 -20.53 18.77 -8.49
CA PRO A 79 -19.94 18.08 -7.37
C PRO A 79 -18.63 18.79 -7.02
N LYS A 80 -18.50 19.26 -5.78
CA LYS A 80 -17.17 19.59 -5.21
C LYS A 80 -16.29 18.37 -5.48
N GLN A 81 -15.07 18.56 -5.99
CA GLN A 81 -14.15 17.44 -6.24
C GLN A 81 -13.94 16.67 -4.94
N THR A 82 -14.63 15.55 -4.80
CA THR A 82 -14.49 14.61 -3.70
C THR A 82 -13.32 13.70 -3.99
N CYS A 83 -12.54 13.35 -2.96
CA CYS A 83 -11.62 12.21 -3.03
C CYS A 83 -12.46 10.95 -3.25
N ALA A 84 -12.67 10.58 -4.50
CA ALA A 84 -13.36 9.36 -4.93
C ALA A 84 -12.30 8.56 -5.67
N PHE A 85 -11.50 7.82 -4.90
CA PHE A 85 -10.35 7.11 -5.42
C PHE A 85 -10.79 5.97 -6.35
N SER A 86 -10.24 5.97 -7.56
CA SER A 86 -10.57 5.04 -8.65
C SER A 86 -9.39 4.17 -9.08
N GLU A 87 -8.17 4.57 -8.72
CA GLU A 87 -6.93 3.96 -9.18
C GLU A 87 -6.28 3.02 -8.14
N GLN A 88 -5.30 2.21 -8.57
CA GLN A 88 -4.72 1.13 -7.76
C GLN A 88 -3.90 1.62 -6.56
N PHE A 89 -3.33 2.82 -6.64
CA PHE A 89 -2.56 3.43 -5.56
C PHE A 89 -2.91 4.89 -5.36
N THR A 90 -3.26 5.27 -4.14
CA THR A 90 -3.81 6.60 -3.86
C THR A 90 -3.20 7.22 -2.61
N VAL A 91 -2.89 8.52 -2.71
CA VAL A 91 -2.28 9.30 -1.63
C VAL A 91 -3.22 10.42 -1.21
N ALA A 92 -3.49 10.51 0.09
CA ALA A 92 -4.20 11.62 0.70
C ALA A 92 -3.20 12.46 1.51
N VAL A 93 -3.21 13.79 1.33
CA VAL A 93 -2.42 14.71 2.16
C VAL A 93 -3.37 15.64 2.91
N ALA A 94 -3.57 15.39 4.21
CA ALA A 94 -4.46 16.16 5.06
C ALA A 94 -3.86 17.53 5.44
N GLU A 95 -4.72 18.48 5.84
CA GLU A 95 -4.31 19.74 6.45
C GLU A 95 -3.66 19.45 7.81
N PHE A 96 -2.44 19.94 8.04
CA PHE A 96 -1.79 19.78 9.35
C PHE A 96 -2.51 20.62 10.41
N ALA A 97 -2.94 19.98 11.49
CA ALA A 97 -3.59 20.66 12.60
C ALA A 97 -2.57 21.54 13.35
N VAL A 98 -2.91 22.80 13.62
CA VAL A 98 -2.02 23.71 14.36
C VAL A 98 -2.54 23.89 15.78
N LYS A 99 -1.71 23.67 16.80
CA LYS A 99 -2.04 23.99 18.19
C LYS A 99 -1.37 25.30 18.60
N ASP A 100 -2.11 26.16 19.30
CA ASP A 100 -1.58 27.37 19.94
C ASP A 100 -0.84 27.06 21.27
N ASP A 101 -0.23 28.07 21.90
CA ASP A 101 0.47 27.94 23.19
C ASP A 101 -0.44 27.44 24.34
N ALA A 102 -1.78 27.44 24.16
CA ALA A 102 -2.75 26.89 25.09
C ALA A 102 -3.16 25.43 24.75
N GLY A 103 -2.50 24.82 23.76
CA GLY A 103 -2.77 23.46 23.29
C GLY A 103 -4.04 23.31 22.45
N LYS A 104 -4.68 24.42 22.06
CA LYS A 104 -5.96 24.39 21.34
C LYS A 104 -5.72 24.30 19.84
N THR A 105 -6.39 23.36 19.17
CA THR A 105 -6.40 23.30 17.70
C THR A 105 -7.03 24.56 17.10
N ILE A 106 -6.28 25.23 16.24
CA ILE A 106 -6.67 26.39 15.44
C ILE A 106 -6.51 26.05 13.95
N ARG A 107 -7.30 26.71 13.09
CA ARG A 107 -6.99 26.76 11.66
C ARG A 107 -5.87 27.76 11.43
N SER A 108 -4.89 27.38 10.61
CA SER A 108 -3.77 28.24 10.22
C SER A 108 -3.47 28.05 8.74
N GLU A 109 -3.15 29.14 8.05
CA GLU A 109 -2.63 29.06 6.69
C GLU A 109 -1.28 28.32 6.63
N ASP A 110 -0.50 28.29 7.72
CA ASP A 110 0.77 27.55 7.82
C ASP A 110 0.59 26.05 7.52
N GLY A 111 -0.35 25.42 8.22
CA GLY A 111 -0.60 23.97 8.13
C GLY A 111 -1.19 23.58 6.78
N LEU A 112 -2.04 24.43 6.21
CA LEU A 112 -2.58 24.24 4.87
C LEU A 112 -1.49 24.41 3.80
N ASN A 113 -0.69 25.47 3.85
CA ASN A 113 0.37 25.76 2.87
C ASN A 113 1.46 24.68 2.89
N LEU A 114 1.84 24.17 4.07
CA LEU A 114 2.79 23.06 4.20
C LEU A 114 2.23 21.77 3.57
N ALA A 115 0.96 21.44 3.83
CA ALA A 115 0.31 20.29 3.22
C ALA A 115 0.16 20.43 1.69
N GLU A 116 -0.13 21.63 1.17
CA GLU A 116 -0.15 21.87 -0.28
C GLU A 116 1.24 21.76 -0.93
N SER A 117 2.30 22.15 -0.22
CA SER A 117 3.68 21.96 -0.69
C SER A 117 4.03 20.48 -0.81
N ILE A 118 3.72 19.66 0.21
CA ILE A 118 3.95 18.21 0.19
C ILE A 118 3.13 17.54 -0.91
N ALA A 119 1.84 17.89 -1.03
CA ALA A 119 0.98 17.34 -2.07
C ALA A 119 1.50 17.68 -3.48
N GLY A 120 1.91 18.93 -3.72
CA GLY A 120 2.49 19.34 -5.00
C GLY A 120 3.80 18.65 -5.34
N GLN A 121 4.64 18.38 -4.33
CA GLN A 121 5.90 17.65 -4.50
C GLN A 121 5.67 16.17 -4.86
N ILE A 122 4.76 15.48 -4.16
CA ILE A 122 4.37 14.10 -4.47
C ILE A 122 3.72 14.02 -5.87
N GLU A 123 2.83 14.96 -6.21
CA GLU A 123 2.20 15.02 -7.53
C GLU A 123 3.24 15.23 -8.66
N ALA A 124 4.30 16.01 -8.41
CA ALA A 124 5.39 16.21 -9.35
C ALA A 124 6.18 14.91 -9.60
N PHE A 125 6.54 14.17 -8.54
CA PHE A 125 7.19 12.86 -8.68
C PHE A 125 6.32 11.86 -9.44
N PHE A 126 5.02 11.81 -9.12
CA PHE A 126 4.13 10.88 -9.82
C PHE A 126 3.96 11.24 -11.31
N LYS A 127 3.92 12.54 -11.67
CA LYS A 127 3.93 12.99 -13.07
C LYS A 127 5.18 12.54 -13.82
N GLU A 128 6.33 12.50 -13.17
CA GLU A 128 7.56 11.94 -13.74
C GLU A 128 7.48 10.41 -13.88
N MET A 129 7.03 9.70 -12.84
CA MET A 129 6.83 8.24 -12.86
C MET A 129 5.87 7.76 -13.95
N ARG A 130 4.83 8.55 -14.27
CA ARG A 130 3.89 8.25 -15.36
C ARG A 130 4.56 8.16 -16.74
N LEU A 131 5.72 8.78 -16.92
CA LEU A 131 6.50 8.69 -18.16
C LEU A 131 7.25 7.36 -18.25
N GLU A 132 7.48 6.68 -17.13
CA GLU A 132 8.13 5.36 -17.05
C GLU A 132 7.14 4.19 -16.95
N MET A 133 5.92 4.41 -16.46
CA MET A 133 5.02 3.35 -16.01
C MET A 133 3.56 3.56 -16.40
N ASP A 134 2.91 2.48 -16.87
CA ASP A 134 1.46 2.42 -17.10
C ASP A 134 0.68 2.13 -15.81
N THR A 135 1.11 2.76 -14.71
CA THR A 135 0.41 2.72 -13.42
C THR A 135 -0.32 4.02 -13.19
N SER A 136 -1.61 3.89 -12.88
CA SER A 136 -2.43 4.99 -12.45
C SER A 136 -2.29 5.23 -10.95
N TYR A 137 -2.25 6.52 -10.60
CA TYR A 137 -2.17 7.01 -9.24
C TYR A 137 -3.11 8.21 -9.11
N GLU A 138 -3.63 8.43 -7.91
CA GLU A 138 -4.39 9.62 -7.58
C GLU A 138 -3.83 10.25 -6.30
N ILE A 139 -3.80 11.58 -6.28
CA ILE A 139 -3.50 12.34 -5.07
C ILE A 139 -4.69 13.23 -4.74
N CYS A 140 -5.12 13.21 -3.48
CA CYS A 140 -6.11 14.16 -2.96
C CYS A 140 -5.45 15.14 -1.99
N GLY A 141 -5.74 16.43 -2.17
CA GLY A 141 -5.07 17.51 -1.45
C GLY A 141 -5.80 17.96 -0.18
N PRO A 142 -5.14 18.76 0.67
CA PRO A 142 -5.64 19.12 2.01
C PRO A 142 -6.96 19.89 1.96
N LYS A 143 -7.20 20.73 0.93
CA LYS A 143 -8.47 21.44 0.73
C LYS A 143 -9.69 20.51 0.51
N GLN A 144 -9.47 19.26 0.11
CA GLN A 144 -10.52 18.27 -0.16
C GLN A 144 -10.73 17.31 1.02
N ILE A 145 -9.66 17.05 1.78
CA ILE A 145 -9.64 16.13 2.93
C ILE A 145 -10.03 16.85 4.23
N GLY A 146 -9.51 18.06 4.45
CA GLY A 146 -9.53 18.73 5.74
C GLY A 146 -8.42 18.20 6.67
N MET A 147 -8.60 18.41 7.98
CA MET A 147 -7.66 17.96 9.01
C MET A 147 -7.91 16.50 9.38
N ILE A 148 -6.83 15.77 9.64
CA ILE A 148 -6.81 14.46 10.31
C ILE A 148 -5.83 14.61 11.48
N GLN A 149 -6.31 14.36 12.69
CA GLN A 149 -5.59 14.57 13.97
C GLN A 149 -5.22 13.26 14.65
N THR A 150 -6.03 12.20 14.50
CA THR A 150 -5.83 10.91 15.17
C THR A 150 -5.56 9.77 14.18
N GLU A 151 -5.01 8.68 14.73
CA GLU A 151 -4.81 7.42 14.02
C GLU A 151 -6.14 6.80 13.55
N ASP A 152 -7.18 6.86 14.38
CA ASP A 152 -8.52 6.38 14.05
C ASP A 152 -9.16 7.17 12.89
N GLU A 153 -9.05 8.51 12.91
CA GLU A 153 -9.52 9.37 11.81
C GLU A 153 -8.78 9.03 10.50
N ALA A 154 -7.49 8.69 10.56
CA ALA A 154 -6.72 8.23 9.41
C ALA A 154 -7.20 6.84 8.93
N ARG A 155 -7.38 5.87 9.83
CA ARG A 155 -7.89 4.52 9.49
C ARG A 155 -9.28 4.61 8.83
N GLU A 156 -10.21 5.33 9.43
CA GLU A 156 -11.56 5.54 8.89
C GLU A 156 -11.54 6.22 7.51
N PHE A 157 -10.68 7.23 7.31
CA PHE A 157 -10.53 7.86 6.00
C PHE A 157 -9.95 6.87 4.97
N ALA A 158 -8.94 6.08 5.36
CA ALA A 158 -8.29 5.11 4.48
C ALA A 158 -9.28 4.05 3.99
N ILE A 159 -10.07 3.49 4.90
CA ILE A 159 -11.11 2.48 4.60
C ILE A 159 -12.25 3.11 3.80
N SER A 160 -12.82 4.22 4.25
CA SER A 160 -14.02 4.81 3.64
C SER A 160 -13.81 5.50 2.29
N LYS A 161 -12.57 5.86 1.96
CA LYS A 161 -12.20 6.45 0.66
C LYS A 161 -11.39 5.52 -0.24
N GLY A 162 -10.76 4.48 0.30
CA GLY A 162 -9.78 3.68 -0.43
C GLY A 162 -8.45 4.41 -0.61
N ALA A 163 -7.99 5.14 0.41
CA ALA A 163 -6.66 5.78 0.40
C ALA A 163 -5.58 4.74 0.72
N SER A 164 -4.56 4.58 -0.12
CA SER A 164 -3.42 3.67 0.15
C SER A 164 -2.47 4.24 1.21
N ILE A 165 -2.19 5.54 1.14
CA ILE A 165 -1.39 6.29 2.11
C ILE A 165 -2.14 7.57 2.50
N ILE A 166 -2.07 7.93 3.79
CA ILE A 166 -2.48 9.23 4.29
C ILE A 166 -1.28 9.90 4.95
N VAL A 167 -0.93 11.10 4.50
CA VAL A 167 0.00 12.02 5.17
C VAL A 167 -0.80 13.01 6.00
N TYR A 168 -0.45 13.16 7.28
CA TYR A 168 -1.13 14.03 8.23
C TYR A 168 -0.23 14.36 9.42
N GLY A 169 -0.75 15.02 10.45
CA GLY A 169 0.00 15.33 11.67
C GLY A 169 -0.31 16.73 12.17
N GLN A 170 0.61 17.27 12.97
CA GLN A 170 0.38 18.51 13.70
C GLN A 170 1.61 19.43 13.73
N ILE A 171 1.32 20.72 13.94
CA ILE A 171 2.29 21.78 14.23
C ILE A 171 1.93 22.35 15.61
N GLU A 172 2.78 22.19 16.61
CA GLU A 172 2.54 22.76 17.94
C GLU A 172 3.34 24.06 18.10
N LYS A 173 2.67 25.18 18.41
CA LYS A 173 3.33 26.46 18.72
C LYS A 173 3.52 26.54 20.24
N ALA A 174 4.77 26.64 20.69
CA ALA A 174 5.13 26.81 22.09
C ALA A 174 6.29 27.81 22.24
N ASN A 175 6.06 28.90 22.98
CA ASN A 175 7.05 29.94 23.30
C ASN A 175 7.72 30.56 22.04
N GLY A 176 6.95 30.84 20.99
CA GLY A 176 7.47 31.40 19.72
C GLY A 176 8.29 30.41 18.86
N THR A 177 8.30 29.13 19.25
CA THR A 177 8.86 28.03 18.45
C THR A 177 7.71 27.17 17.93
N SER A 178 7.77 26.79 16.66
CA SER A 178 6.86 25.81 16.06
C SER A 178 7.53 24.45 16.00
N PHE A 179 6.82 23.40 16.42
CA PHE A 179 7.28 22.02 16.40
C PHE A 179 6.47 21.23 15.37
N PHE A 180 7.13 20.72 14.34
CA PHE A 180 6.49 19.93 13.29
C PHE A 180 6.61 18.43 13.58
N SER A 181 5.46 17.77 13.71
CA SER A 181 5.35 16.33 13.99
C SER A 181 4.44 15.65 12.94
N PRO A 182 5.01 15.32 11.76
CA PRO A 182 4.33 14.60 10.70
C PRO A 182 4.18 13.11 11.00
N ARG A 183 3.09 12.53 10.49
CA ARG A 183 2.77 11.11 10.52
C ARG A 183 2.33 10.66 9.14
N PHE A 184 2.43 9.37 8.87
CA PHE A 184 1.68 8.77 7.77
C PHE A 184 1.03 7.45 8.20
N TYR A 185 -0.09 7.14 7.57
CA TYR A 185 -0.84 5.91 7.77
C TYR A 185 -0.82 5.09 6.47
N VAL A 186 -0.46 3.82 6.57
CA VAL A 186 -0.38 2.88 5.45
C VAL A 186 -1.54 1.88 5.52
N ASN A 187 -2.39 1.87 4.48
CA ASN A 187 -3.58 1.04 4.43
C ASN A 187 -3.25 -0.40 4.01
N GLN A 188 -3.49 -1.36 4.90
CA GLN A 188 -3.28 -2.78 4.65
C GLN A 188 -4.08 -3.33 3.46
N SER A 189 -5.24 -2.74 3.12
CA SER A 189 -6.01 -3.20 1.96
C SER A 189 -5.25 -3.03 0.63
N THR A 190 -4.29 -2.10 0.55
CA THR A 190 -3.34 -1.96 -0.57
C THR A 190 -2.10 -2.86 -0.39
N PHE A 191 -1.56 -2.95 0.84
CA PHE A 191 -0.31 -3.66 1.14
C PHE A 191 -0.54 -5.05 1.77
N LYS A 192 -1.28 -5.91 1.07
CA LYS A 192 -1.76 -7.19 1.60
C LYS A 192 -0.70 -8.29 1.82
N ASP A 193 0.56 -8.05 1.50
CA ASP A 193 1.67 -8.99 1.75
C ASP A 193 2.82 -8.30 2.52
N ALA A 194 2.53 -7.20 3.23
CA ALA A 194 3.52 -6.36 3.88
C ALA A 194 2.98 -5.69 5.15
N GLU A 195 2.36 -6.50 6.00
CA GLU A 195 1.73 -6.11 7.27
C GLU A 195 2.73 -5.59 8.31
N GLU A 196 4.03 -5.79 8.09
CA GLU A 196 5.11 -5.16 8.86
C GLU A 196 5.08 -3.63 8.72
N ILE A 197 4.71 -3.11 7.54
CA ILE A 197 4.73 -1.68 7.19
C ILE A 197 3.35 -1.01 7.21
N THR A 198 2.27 -1.70 7.60
CA THR A 198 0.91 -1.13 7.67
C THR A 198 0.68 -0.34 8.96
N GLY A 199 -0.38 0.48 8.98
CA GLY A 199 -0.75 1.31 10.13
C GLY A 199 -0.06 2.67 10.20
N GLN A 200 -0.16 3.34 11.35
CA GLN A 200 0.51 4.61 11.62
C GLN A 200 2.03 4.42 11.81
N HIS A 201 2.78 5.37 11.24
CA HIS A 201 4.19 5.59 11.50
C HIS A 201 4.44 7.07 11.81
N GLU A 202 5.32 7.34 12.76
CA GLU A 202 5.79 8.68 13.04
C GLU A 202 7.01 9.01 12.17
N ILE A 203 7.09 10.25 11.70
CA ILE A 203 8.24 10.80 10.95
C ILE A 203 9.02 11.74 11.88
N GLY A 204 9.28 11.19 13.07
CA GLY A 204 10.13 11.74 14.11
C GLY A 204 9.44 12.73 15.03
N LYS A 205 9.99 12.85 16.23
CA LYS A 205 9.55 13.80 17.24
C LYS A 205 10.03 15.20 16.82
N ASP A 206 9.12 16.17 16.83
CA ASP A 206 9.32 17.61 17.00
C ASP A 206 10.53 18.28 16.31
N VAL A 207 10.41 18.65 15.03
CA VAL A 207 11.39 19.58 14.40
C VAL A 207 11.16 21.01 14.89
N GLN A 208 12.19 21.63 15.50
CA GLN A 208 12.17 23.04 15.83
C GLN A 208 12.24 23.95 14.58
N GLY A 209 11.23 24.79 14.40
CA GLY A 209 11.26 25.96 13.54
C GLY A 209 11.10 27.24 14.36
N LYS A 210 12.04 28.19 14.23
CA LYS A 210 11.87 29.55 14.78
C LYS A 210 10.87 30.32 13.92
N SER A 211 9.81 30.85 14.53
CA SER A 211 8.83 31.69 13.83
C SER A 211 8.18 32.68 14.80
N ASP A 212 8.78 33.86 14.92
CA ASP A 212 8.20 35.03 15.59
C ASP A 212 7.16 35.77 14.71
N VAL A 213 7.07 35.40 13.42
CA VAL A 213 6.25 36.05 12.38
C VAL A 213 5.80 34.98 11.37
N ASP A 214 4.63 35.16 10.76
CA ASP A 214 3.92 34.28 9.80
C ASP A 214 4.68 34.04 8.47
N ILE A 215 5.92 33.55 8.53
CA ILE A 215 6.76 33.22 7.38
C ILE A 215 7.36 31.81 7.55
N ILE A 216 6.65 30.86 6.95
CA ILE A 216 7.17 29.63 6.34
C ILE A 216 7.99 28.71 7.27
N LEU A 217 7.28 27.87 8.04
CA LEU A 217 7.86 26.71 8.72
C LEU A 217 8.67 25.80 7.76
N ALA A 218 8.22 25.68 6.50
CA ALA A 218 8.91 24.95 5.43
C ALA A 218 10.28 25.55 5.02
N ALA A 219 10.64 26.76 5.44
CA ALA A 219 11.94 27.36 5.15
C ALA A 219 13.04 26.94 6.14
N SER A 220 12.69 26.21 7.21
CA SER A 220 13.68 25.56 8.08
C SER A 220 14.30 24.37 7.34
N PRO A 221 15.64 24.28 7.20
CA PRO A 221 16.30 23.17 6.51
C PRO A 221 15.91 21.79 7.05
N GLY A 222 15.72 21.66 8.37
CA GLY A 222 15.28 20.40 8.99
C GLY A 222 13.82 20.04 8.66
N VAL A 223 12.94 21.03 8.52
CA VAL A 223 11.54 20.79 8.10
C VAL A 223 11.51 20.39 6.62
N GLN A 224 12.25 21.09 5.77
CA GLN A 224 12.35 20.76 4.35
C GLN A 224 12.93 19.36 4.14
N ALA A 225 13.98 18.99 4.88
CA ALA A 225 14.57 17.65 4.80
C ALA A 225 13.59 16.53 5.22
N ARG A 226 12.72 16.76 6.22
CA ARG A 226 11.64 15.81 6.57
C ARG A 226 10.52 15.78 5.52
N VAL A 227 10.20 16.91 4.88
CA VAL A 227 9.24 17.00 3.76
C VAL A 227 9.74 16.26 2.51
N ASP A 228 11.01 16.45 2.15
CA ASP A 228 11.68 15.74 1.06
C ASP A 228 11.73 14.23 1.37
N GLY A 229 12.12 13.88 2.60
CA GLY A 229 12.15 12.51 3.09
C GLY A 229 10.78 11.82 3.01
N LEU A 230 9.73 12.45 3.50
CA LEU A 230 8.35 11.95 3.44
C LEU A 230 7.84 11.76 2.00
N SER A 231 8.22 12.68 1.10
CA SER A 231 7.92 12.55 -0.33
C SER A 231 8.63 11.33 -0.95
N MET A 232 9.91 11.14 -0.63
CA MET A 232 10.70 9.98 -1.06
C MET A 232 10.16 8.66 -0.48
N LEU A 233 9.71 8.64 0.79
CA LEU A 233 9.04 7.48 1.39
C LEU A 233 7.73 7.15 0.68
N THR A 234 6.91 8.15 0.37
CA THR A 234 5.65 7.96 -0.36
C THR A 234 5.89 7.33 -1.74
N VAL A 235 6.89 7.82 -2.48
CA VAL A 235 7.28 7.26 -3.79
C VAL A 235 7.90 5.87 -3.65
N GLY A 236 8.73 5.62 -2.64
CA GLY A 236 9.28 4.30 -2.36
C GLY A 236 8.21 3.26 -2.06
N LEU A 237 7.16 3.64 -1.32
CA LEU A 237 6.01 2.78 -1.02
C LEU A 237 5.17 2.44 -2.26
N VAL A 238 5.06 3.35 -3.24
CA VAL A 238 4.45 3.06 -4.56
C VAL A 238 5.24 1.98 -5.32
N TYR A 239 6.58 2.08 -5.35
CA TYR A 239 7.40 1.03 -5.96
C TYR A 239 7.36 -0.29 -5.17
N TYR A 240 7.25 -0.20 -3.85
CA TYR A 240 7.15 -1.36 -2.98
C TYR A 240 5.84 -2.13 -3.21
N SER A 241 4.69 -1.46 -3.36
CA SER A 241 3.40 -2.12 -3.65
C SER A 241 3.34 -2.80 -5.02
N MET A 242 4.34 -2.56 -5.88
CA MET A 242 4.51 -3.22 -7.19
C MET A 242 5.61 -4.29 -7.17
N ASP A 243 6.08 -4.67 -5.98
CA ASP A 243 7.27 -5.50 -5.75
C ASP A 243 8.52 -5.04 -6.53
N GLN A 244 8.65 -3.74 -6.85
CA GLN A 244 9.83 -3.16 -7.51
C GLN A 244 10.87 -2.76 -6.46
N PHE A 245 11.30 -3.74 -5.65
CA PHE A 245 12.10 -3.52 -4.45
C PHE A 245 13.43 -2.78 -4.70
N ASP A 246 14.09 -2.98 -5.85
CA ASP A 246 15.30 -2.22 -6.20
C ASP A 246 15.03 -0.71 -6.34
N LYS A 247 13.89 -0.33 -6.93
CA LYS A 247 13.48 1.09 -7.03
C LYS A 247 12.98 1.61 -5.68
N ALA A 248 12.22 0.80 -4.93
CA ALA A 248 11.78 1.17 -3.58
C ALA A 248 12.96 1.49 -2.65
N LEU A 249 13.98 0.61 -2.61
CA LEU A 249 15.24 0.86 -1.90
C LEU A 249 15.90 2.18 -2.33
N ALA A 250 16.01 2.43 -3.64
CA ALA A 250 16.64 3.64 -4.15
C ALA A 250 15.89 4.94 -3.77
N TYR A 251 14.57 4.89 -3.53
CA TYR A 251 13.80 6.02 -3.01
C TYR A 251 13.87 6.12 -1.49
N PHE A 252 13.74 5.01 -0.75
CA PHE A 252 13.90 5.02 0.70
C PHE A 252 15.31 5.49 1.13
N GLN A 253 16.36 5.10 0.41
CA GLN A 253 17.73 5.58 0.66
C GLN A 253 17.90 7.09 0.38
N LYS A 254 17.14 7.67 -0.56
CA LYS A 254 17.11 9.14 -0.75
C LYS A 254 16.40 9.89 0.38
N ALA A 255 15.55 9.21 1.15
CA ALA A 255 14.87 9.81 2.30
C ALA A 255 15.81 10.05 3.49
N ASP A 256 16.93 9.30 3.58
CA ASP A 256 17.98 9.54 4.59
C ASP A 256 18.84 10.76 4.24
N HIS A 257 18.25 11.95 4.41
CA HIS A 257 18.92 13.21 4.12
C HIS A 257 19.82 13.65 5.30
N PRO A 258 21.05 14.18 5.05
CA PRO A 258 21.91 14.68 6.11
C PRO A 258 21.28 15.81 6.96
N ASP A 259 20.48 16.67 6.34
CA ASP A 259 19.80 17.78 7.05
C ASP A 259 18.51 17.34 7.78
N TRP A 260 18.10 16.07 7.68
CA TRP A 260 17.05 15.52 8.56
C TRP A 260 17.69 15.29 9.94
N VAL A 261 17.48 16.25 10.83
CA VAL A 261 18.01 16.25 12.21
C VAL A 261 16.94 15.76 13.20
N GLY A 262 17.40 15.12 14.27
CA GLY A 262 16.55 14.50 15.28
C GLY A 262 16.07 13.11 14.87
N SER A 263 15.02 12.63 15.52
CA SER A 263 14.40 11.32 15.23
C SER A 263 13.56 11.34 13.95
N GLY A 264 13.00 10.18 13.60
CA GLY A 264 12.10 9.93 12.48
C GLY A 264 12.72 9.10 11.36
N LYS A 265 14.05 8.94 11.38
CA LYS A 265 14.77 8.11 10.42
C LYS A 265 14.58 6.61 10.68
N GLU A 266 14.12 6.24 11.87
CA GLU A 266 13.87 4.87 12.26
C GLU A 266 12.83 4.22 11.34
N THR A 267 11.81 4.99 10.93
CA THR A 267 10.83 4.58 9.91
C THR A 267 11.45 4.45 8.51
N VAL A 268 12.39 5.32 8.13
CA VAL A 268 13.14 5.18 6.86
C VAL A 268 13.91 3.86 6.86
N TYR A 269 14.62 3.59 7.95
CA TYR A 269 15.45 2.40 8.13
C TYR A 269 14.60 1.11 8.22
N LEU A 270 13.46 1.13 8.91
CA LEU A 270 12.47 0.04 8.92
C LEU A 270 11.98 -0.31 7.51
N LEU A 271 11.62 0.70 6.71
CA LEU A 271 11.15 0.50 5.34
C LEU A 271 12.25 -0.09 4.45
N ILE A 272 13.50 0.37 4.62
CA ILE A 272 14.65 -0.22 3.92
C ILE A 272 14.87 -1.68 4.33
N GLY A 273 14.91 -1.98 5.63
CA GLY A 273 15.10 -3.35 6.15
C GLY A 273 14.03 -4.33 5.65
N ASN A 274 12.75 -3.96 5.78
CA ASN A 274 11.63 -4.75 5.26
C ASN A 274 11.73 -4.95 3.73
N THR A 275 12.22 -3.96 3.00
CA THR A 275 12.42 -4.09 1.55
C THR A 275 13.53 -5.08 1.19
N TYR A 276 14.61 -5.16 1.97
CA TYR A 276 15.63 -6.20 1.80
C TYR A 276 15.06 -7.60 2.06
N ILE A 277 14.24 -7.80 3.11
CA ILE A 277 13.57 -9.10 3.37
C ILE A 277 12.66 -9.49 2.19
N ARG A 278 11.80 -8.58 1.73
CA ARG A 278 10.89 -8.86 0.59
C ARG A 278 11.67 -9.15 -0.70
N ARG A 279 12.76 -8.41 -0.94
CA ARG A 279 13.68 -8.65 -2.08
C ARG A 279 14.30 -10.04 -1.99
N ALA A 280 14.85 -10.43 -0.84
CA ALA A 280 15.42 -11.75 -0.60
C ALA A 280 14.39 -12.87 -0.84
N SER A 281 13.17 -12.69 -0.33
CA SER A 281 12.06 -13.63 -0.57
C SER A 281 11.68 -13.73 -2.05
N LYS A 282 11.70 -12.63 -2.80
CA LYS A 282 11.37 -12.61 -4.24
C LYS A 282 12.48 -13.21 -5.12
N THR A 283 13.75 -12.90 -4.84
CA THR A 283 14.90 -13.39 -5.63
C THR A 283 15.40 -14.77 -5.20
N LYS A 284 15.02 -15.22 -3.99
CA LYS A 284 15.61 -16.37 -3.27
C LYS A 284 17.11 -16.21 -2.98
N ASP A 285 17.59 -14.98 -2.96
CA ASP A 285 18.93 -14.61 -2.50
C ASP A 285 18.85 -14.09 -1.07
N PHE A 286 19.17 -14.96 -0.10
CA PHE A 286 19.15 -14.62 1.32
C PHE A 286 20.48 -13.99 1.80
N SER A 287 21.53 -13.94 0.96
CA SER A 287 22.81 -13.33 1.35
C SER A 287 22.72 -11.83 1.65
N ILE A 288 21.64 -11.18 1.19
CA ILE A 288 21.34 -9.76 1.44
C ILE A 288 20.62 -9.51 2.78
N LEU A 289 20.33 -10.53 3.58
CA LEU A 289 19.71 -10.36 4.91
C LEU A 289 20.59 -9.54 5.86
N SER A 290 21.92 -9.59 5.72
CA SER A 290 22.85 -8.74 6.48
C SER A 290 22.68 -7.24 6.21
N GLU A 291 22.14 -6.84 5.05
CA GLU A 291 21.77 -5.45 4.80
C GLU A 291 20.47 -5.09 5.52
N ALA A 292 19.51 -6.01 5.64
CA ALA A 292 18.29 -5.78 6.43
C ALA A 292 18.64 -5.54 7.90
N GLU A 293 19.47 -6.42 8.48
CA GLU A 293 20.01 -6.33 9.84
C GLU A 293 20.69 -4.99 10.10
N ARG A 294 21.57 -4.55 9.19
CA ARG A 294 22.23 -3.24 9.28
C ARG A 294 21.24 -2.08 9.38
N TYR A 295 20.09 -2.15 8.71
CA TYR A 295 19.08 -1.09 8.77
C TYR A 295 18.14 -1.23 9.99
N TYR A 296 17.80 -2.43 10.46
CA TYR A 296 17.07 -2.54 11.73
C TYR A 296 17.93 -2.07 12.92
N LEU A 297 19.23 -2.33 12.93
CA LEU A 297 20.16 -1.80 13.93
C LEU A 297 20.17 -0.25 13.94
N LEU A 298 20.12 0.41 12.77
CA LEU A 298 19.96 1.87 12.68
C LEU A 298 18.57 2.34 13.14
N ALA A 299 17.52 1.56 12.90
CA ALA A 299 16.17 1.88 13.38
C ALA A 299 16.03 1.71 14.91
N MET A 300 16.80 0.80 15.51
CA MET A 300 16.86 0.56 16.96
C MET A 300 17.81 1.51 17.70
N GLU A 301 18.36 2.54 17.05
CA GLU A 301 18.95 3.68 17.76
C GLU A 301 17.90 4.42 18.61
N ASP A 302 16.61 4.35 18.24
CA ASP A 302 15.49 4.54 19.18
C ASP A 302 15.17 3.18 19.84
N PRO A 303 15.46 2.99 21.14
CA PRO A 303 15.25 1.71 21.83
C PRO A 303 13.78 1.34 21.98
N ASP A 304 12.88 2.31 21.84
CA ASP A 304 11.43 2.15 22.00
C ASP A 304 10.74 1.83 20.65
N TYR A 305 11.50 1.60 19.57
CA TYR A 305 10.95 1.39 18.24
C TYR A 305 10.65 -0.10 17.95
N GLY A 306 9.57 -0.61 18.57
CA GLY A 306 9.22 -2.04 18.58
C GLY A 306 9.03 -2.69 17.21
N ARG A 307 8.65 -1.93 16.17
CA ARG A 307 8.57 -2.44 14.79
C ARG A 307 9.93 -2.91 14.27
N ALA A 308 11.02 -2.23 14.62
CA ALA A 308 12.36 -2.63 14.19
C ALA A 308 12.87 -3.86 14.93
N LYS A 309 12.56 -3.97 16.24
CA LYS A 309 12.84 -5.19 17.03
C LYS A 309 12.17 -6.43 16.42
N ILE A 310 10.90 -6.33 16.03
CA ILE A 310 10.18 -7.40 15.33
C ILE A 310 10.80 -7.71 13.96
N GLY A 311 11.17 -6.66 13.20
CA GLY A 311 11.81 -6.81 11.89
C GLY A 311 13.16 -7.54 11.97
N GLU A 312 13.99 -7.16 12.94
CA GLU A 312 15.27 -7.81 13.21
C GLU A 312 15.09 -9.25 13.71
N ALA A 313 14.14 -9.50 14.63
CA ALA A 313 13.83 -10.85 15.08
C ALA A 313 13.46 -11.78 13.92
N ASN A 314 12.77 -11.26 12.90
CA ASN A 314 12.47 -11.99 11.66
C ASN A 314 13.73 -12.25 10.80
N VAL A 315 14.72 -11.34 10.78
CA VAL A 315 16.02 -11.59 10.15
C VAL A 315 16.80 -12.66 10.90
N LEU A 316 16.94 -12.55 12.22
CA LEU A 316 17.62 -13.53 13.07
C LEU A 316 17.00 -14.93 12.91
N TYR A 317 15.67 -15.02 12.93
CA TYR A 317 14.89 -16.22 12.62
C TYR A 317 15.23 -16.81 11.24
N LEU A 318 15.20 -15.99 10.18
CA LEU A 318 15.50 -16.44 8.82
C LEU A 318 16.95 -16.93 8.68
N ARG A 319 17.92 -16.25 9.31
CA ARG A 319 19.34 -16.64 9.29
C ARG A 319 19.58 -17.93 10.09
N ALA A 320 18.97 -18.06 11.28
CA ALA A 320 19.02 -19.28 12.09
C ALA A 320 18.50 -20.51 11.33
N TYR A 321 17.42 -20.35 10.57
CA TYR A 321 16.83 -21.43 9.77
C TYR A 321 17.58 -21.69 8.45
N LEU A 322 17.89 -20.66 7.66
CA LEU A 322 18.35 -20.80 6.26
C LEU A 322 19.86 -20.75 6.08
N GLU A 323 20.59 -19.99 6.90
CA GLU A 323 22.04 -19.83 6.79
C GLU A 323 22.81 -20.78 7.72
N ASN A 324 22.29 -20.95 8.94
CA ASN A 324 22.99 -21.67 10.02
C ASN A 324 22.47 -23.09 10.29
N ASP A 325 21.61 -23.64 9.42
CA ASP A 325 21.06 -25.01 9.48
C ASP A 325 20.40 -25.35 10.84
N CYS A 326 19.29 -24.66 11.13
CA CYS A 326 18.50 -24.79 12.37
C CYS A 326 19.24 -24.39 13.66
N ASP A 327 19.93 -23.25 13.67
CA ASP A 327 20.68 -22.77 14.84
C ASP A 327 19.78 -22.42 16.06
N PRO A 328 19.90 -23.14 17.19
CA PRO A 328 19.10 -22.85 18.38
C PRO A 328 19.38 -21.47 19.00
N ALA A 329 20.62 -20.96 18.85
CA ALA A 329 21.03 -19.68 19.44
C ALA A 329 20.40 -18.51 18.69
N GLY A 330 20.53 -18.44 17.36
CA GLY A 330 19.85 -17.40 16.57
C GLY A 330 18.32 -17.44 16.69
N PHE A 331 17.71 -18.62 16.89
CA PHE A 331 16.29 -18.69 17.24
C PHE A 331 15.97 -18.14 18.64
N GLN A 332 16.92 -18.18 19.59
CA GLN A 332 16.72 -17.60 20.92
C GLN A 332 16.92 -16.09 20.88
N ASP A 333 17.96 -15.60 20.22
CA ASP A 333 18.21 -14.16 20.03
C ASP A 333 16.98 -13.49 19.36
N ALA A 334 16.33 -14.18 18.41
CA ALA A 334 15.08 -13.75 17.81
C ALA A 334 13.91 -13.69 18.81
N VAL A 335 13.77 -14.65 19.73
CA VAL A 335 12.72 -14.63 20.76
C VAL A 335 12.98 -13.54 21.79
N ASP A 336 14.21 -13.41 22.27
CA ASP A 336 14.59 -12.40 23.26
C ASP A 336 14.28 -10.98 22.74
N LEU A 337 14.48 -10.73 21.44
CA LEU A 337 14.15 -9.45 20.81
C LEU A 337 12.64 -9.22 20.59
N LEU A 338 11.84 -10.29 20.43
CA LEU A 338 10.38 -10.21 20.46
C LEU A 338 9.85 -9.97 21.88
N ASP A 339 10.51 -10.54 22.90
CA ASP A 339 10.20 -10.30 24.31
C ASP A 339 10.48 -8.84 24.68
N GLU A 340 11.61 -8.28 24.21
CA GLU A 340 11.88 -6.84 24.31
C GLU A 340 10.81 -6.00 23.61
N ALA A 341 10.41 -6.35 22.38
CA ALA A 341 9.37 -5.62 21.64
C ALA A 341 8.02 -5.64 22.37
N SER A 342 7.67 -6.78 22.98
CA SER A 342 6.44 -6.98 23.76
C SER A 342 6.42 -6.21 25.09
N ALA A 343 7.58 -5.79 25.59
CA ALA A 343 7.70 -5.05 26.84
C ALA A 343 7.67 -3.52 26.66
N LEU A 344 7.61 -3.03 25.42
CA LEU A 344 7.58 -1.60 25.11
C LEU A 344 6.20 -0.98 25.36
N GLU A 345 6.19 0.16 26.04
CA GLU A 345 5.02 1.01 26.21
C GLU A 345 4.87 1.99 25.01
N ASP A 346 3.78 2.76 24.99
CA ASP A 346 3.51 3.87 24.05
C ASP A 346 3.66 3.57 22.54
N GLN A 347 3.43 2.32 22.12
CA GLN A 347 3.42 1.92 20.70
C GLN A 347 2.10 2.33 20.00
N PRO A 348 2.12 2.73 18.71
CA PRO A 348 0.90 2.99 17.94
C PRO A 348 -0.01 1.75 17.88
N ALA A 349 -1.34 1.93 18.02
CA ALA A 349 -2.27 0.80 18.13
C ALA A 349 -2.22 -0.11 16.88
N SER A 350 -2.27 0.48 15.69
CA SER A 350 -2.15 -0.26 14.41
C SER A 350 -0.76 -0.83 14.12
N ALA A 351 0.25 -0.57 14.97
CA ALA A 351 1.51 -1.30 14.89
C ALA A 351 1.31 -2.79 15.21
N ASN A 352 0.29 -3.13 16.00
CA ASN A 352 -0.10 -4.51 16.34
C ASN A 352 1.06 -5.35 16.90
N ILE A 353 1.87 -4.74 17.78
CA ILE A 353 3.10 -5.30 18.34
C ILE A 353 2.84 -6.65 19.01
N GLU A 354 1.87 -6.74 19.92
CA GLU A 354 1.50 -7.98 20.64
C GLU A 354 1.12 -9.12 19.66
N THR A 355 0.22 -8.85 18.71
CA THR A 355 -0.19 -9.83 17.70
C THR A 355 0.97 -10.29 16.81
N LYS A 356 1.86 -9.38 16.42
CA LYS A 356 3.06 -9.71 15.67
C LYS A 356 4.03 -10.55 16.49
N VAL A 357 4.27 -10.20 17.75
CA VAL A 357 5.11 -10.98 18.67
C VAL A 357 4.59 -12.41 18.81
N HIS A 358 3.31 -12.60 19.14
CA HIS A 358 2.71 -13.93 19.22
C HIS A 358 2.85 -14.70 17.89
N PHE A 359 2.57 -14.04 16.76
CA PHE A 359 2.73 -14.67 15.45
C PHE A 359 4.17 -15.12 15.14
N TYR A 360 5.18 -14.27 15.37
CA TYR A 360 6.57 -14.61 15.08
C TYR A 360 7.15 -15.61 16.11
N ARG A 361 6.78 -15.53 17.41
CA ARG A 361 7.10 -16.59 18.39
C ARG A 361 6.54 -17.93 17.94
N GLY A 362 5.29 -17.97 17.48
CA GLY A 362 4.67 -19.15 16.89
C GLY A 362 5.43 -19.70 15.68
N GLN A 363 5.92 -18.83 14.78
CA GLN A 363 6.74 -19.24 13.64
C GLN A 363 8.12 -19.78 14.05
N ILE A 364 8.79 -19.14 15.01
CA ILE A 364 10.07 -19.62 15.55
C ILE A 364 9.88 -20.99 16.23
N ALA A 365 8.86 -21.14 17.07
CA ALA A 365 8.53 -22.41 17.70
C ALA A 365 8.19 -23.51 16.67
N LEU A 366 7.46 -23.16 15.61
CA LEU A 366 7.16 -24.11 14.53
C LEU A 366 8.43 -24.59 13.82
N MET A 367 9.38 -23.69 13.52
CA MET A 367 10.66 -24.11 12.94
C MET A 367 11.53 -24.88 13.93
N ARG A 368 11.56 -24.53 15.23
CA ARG A 368 12.22 -25.33 16.27
C ARG A 368 11.66 -26.76 16.33
N PHE A 369 10.35 -26.93 16.13
CA PHE A 369 9.69 -28.23 15.99
C PHE A 369 10.10 -28.98 14.71
N ASP A 370 9.97 -28.35 13.54
CA ASP A 370 10.31 -28.99 12.24
C ASP A 370 11.81 -29.39 12.17
N CYS A 371 12.69 -28.58 12.78
CA CYS A 371 14.12 -28.84 12.97
C CYS A 371 14.43 -29.94 14.02
N ASN A 372 13.43 -30.47 14.74
CA ASN A 372 13.59 -31.42 15.86
C ASN A 372 14.57 -30.95 16.96
N LEU A 373 14.57 -29.66 17.28
CA LEU A 373 15.47 -29.12 18.30
C LEU A 373 15.05 -29.56 19.72
N PRO A 374 16.01 -29.87 20.62
CA PRO A 374 15.69 -30.23 22.00
C PRO A 374 15.14 -29.02 22.77
N GLY A 375 14.34 -29.27 23.81
CA GLY A 375 13.78 -28.22 24.66
C GLY A 375 12.35 -28.55 25.08
N GLU A 376 11.48 -27.55 24.97
CA GLU A 376 10.04 -27.64 25.23
C GLU A 376 9.31 -28.43 24.12
N ASP A 377 8.02 -28.72 24.28
CA ASP A 377 7.22 -29.20 23.13
C ASP A 377 6.94 -28.02 22.20
N TRP A 378 7.89 -27.75 21.30
CA TRP A 378 7.84 -26.62 20.37
C TRP A 378 6.58 -26.60 19.49
N ALA A 379 5.95 -27.75 19.23
CA ALA A 379 4.67 -27.81 18.53
C ALA A 379 3.52 -27.26 19.40
N PHE A 380 3.52 -27.57 20.70
CA PHE A 380 2.55 -27.03 21.65
C PHE A 380 2.77 -25.53 21.89
N VAL A 381 4.02 -25.07 21.96
CA VAL A 381 4.33 -23.62 22.00
C VAL A 381 3.76 -22.94 20.76
N ALA A 382 4.08 -23.44 19.56
CA ALA A 382 3.56 -22.90 18.30
C ALA A 382 2.02 -22.90 18.23
N GLU A 383 1.37 -23.97 18.69
CA GLU A 383 -0.09 -24.07 18.73
C GLU A 383 -0.71 -22.99 19.62
N ASN A 384 -0.20 -22.79 20.84
CA ASN A 384 -0.72 -21.75 21.75
C ASN A 384 -0.54 -20.34 21.17
N GLU A 385 0.64 -20.05 20.60
CA GLU A 385 0.96 -18.76 19.99
C GLU A 385 0.02 -18.44 18.81
N PHE A 386 -0.21 -19.41 17.90
CA PHE A 386 -1.15 -19.21 16.80
C PHE A 386 -2.62 -19.21 17.24
N MET A 387 -2.99 -19.98 18.28
CA MET A 387 -4.33 -19.92 18.88
C MET A 387 -4.61 -18.55 19.52
N TRP A 388 -3.60 -17.90 20.12
CA TRP A 388 -3.73 -16.53 20.62
C TRP A 388 -4.06 -15.56 19.48
N VAL A 389 -3.31 -15.61 18.38
CA VAL A 389 -3.53 -14.73 17.20
C VAL A 389 -4.91 -14.96 16.60
N ALA A 390 -5.33 -16.22 16.49
CA ALA A 390 -6.67 -16.59 16.02
C ALA A 390 -7.77 -16.04 16.95
N ALA A 391 -7.62 -16.20 18.28
CA ALA A 391 -8.58 -15.73 19.27
C ALA A 391 -8.64 -14.20 19.33
N ARG A 392 -7.51 -13.49 19.18
CA ARG A 392 -7.46 -12.02 19.09
C ARG A 392 -8.28 -11.53 17.90
N TYR A 393 -8.11 -12.15 16.73
CA TYR A 393 -8.90 -11.84 15.53
C TYR A 393 -10.39 -12.18 15.67
N GLU A 394 -10.74 -13.32 16.30
CA GLU A 394 -12.15 -13.66 16.56
C GLU A 394 -12.81 -12.69 17.55
N ALA A 395 -12.07 -12.19 18.55
CA ALA A 395 -12.56 -11.17 19.48
C ALA A 395 -12.75 -9.80 18.83
N ASP A 396 -11.88 -9.44 17.87
CA ASP A 396 -11.99 -8.19 17.11
C ASP A 396 -12.95 -8.30 15.92
N ALA A 397 -13.51 -9.46 15.58
CA ALA A 397 -14.28 -9.67 14.35
C ALA A 397 -15.56 -8.83 14.25
N GLU A 398 -16.03 -8.25 15.37
CA GLU A 398 -17.13 -7.28 15.43
C GLU A 398 -16.68 -5.80 15.37
N ASN A 399 -15.36 -5.55 15.40
CA ASN A 399 -14.71 -4.23 15.37
C ASN A 399 -14.00 -3.97 14.03
N GLU A 400 -13.80 -2.70 13.69
CA GLU A 400 -13.05 -2.31 12.47
C GLU A 400 -11.55 -2.69 12.54
N ASP A 401 -11.01 -2.91 13.75
CA ASP A 401 -9.61 -3.29 13.98
C ASP A 401 -9.26 -4.71 13.50
N ALA A 402 -10.23 -5.62 13.32
CA ALA A 402 -9.97 -6.97 12.81
C ALA A 402 -9.31 -6.96 11.42
N GLN A 403 -9.53 -5.91 10.62
CA GLN A 403 -8.85 -5.77 9.34
C GLN A 403 -7.33 -5.68 9.53
N SER A 404 -6.85 -5.01 10.59
CA SER A 404 -5.43 -4.72 10.84
C SER A 404 -4.56 -5.96 11.13
N ILE A 405 -5.19 -7.05 11.56
CA ILE A 405 -4.54 -8.33 11.90
C ILE A 405 -5.04 -9.52 11.06
N GLN A 406 -5.91 -9.26 10.07
CA GLN A 406 -6.60 -10.29 9.30
C GLN A 406 -5.65 -11.31 8.65
N SER A 407 -4.53 -10.85 8.09
CA SER A 407 -3.54 -11.71 7.43
C SER A 407 -2.72 -12.54 8.43
N PHE A 408 -2.35 -11.97 9.59
CA PHE A 408 -1.72 -12.72 10.67
C PHE A 408 -2.64 -13.84 11.17
N ALA A 409 -3.94 -13.58 11.29
CA ALA A 409 -4.94 -14.61 11.60
C ALA A 409 -5.06 -15.67 10.50
N ALA A 410 -5.07 -15.26 9.23
CA ALA A 410 -5.08 -16.19 8.09
C ALA A 410 -3.86 -17.14 8.12
N HIS A 411 -2.68 -16.58 8.35
CA HIS A 411 -1.44 -17.33 8.50
C HIS A 411 -1.47 -18.23 9.73
N ALA A 412 -1.89 -17.74 10.90
CA ALA A 412 -2.03 -18.50 12.13
C ALA A 412 -2.95 -19.72 11.93
N TYR A 413 -4.13 -19.53 11.32
CA TYR A 413 -5.01 -20.65 10.96
C TYR A 413 -4.36 -21.66 10.00
N ALA A 414 -3.59 -21.20 9.01
CA ALA A 414 -2.86 -22.11 8.14
C ALA A 414 -1.74 -22.88 8.87
N ARG A 415 -1.09 -22.29 9.89
CA ARG A 415 -0.10 -23.00 10.73
C ARG A 415 -0.76 -23.97 11.71
N LEU A 416 -1.89 -23.62 12.32
CA LEU A 416 -2.71 -24.53 13.12
C LEU A 416 -3.21 -25.72 12.29
N SER A 417 -3.57 -25.48 11.03
CA SER A 417 -3.91 -26.53 10.07
C SER A 417 -2.74 -27.48 9.79
N TYR A 418 -1.53 -26.94 9.57
CA TYR A 418 -0.30 -27.71 9.42
C TYR A 418 0.01 -28.57 10.66
N LEU A 419 -0.09 -28.01 11.87
CA LEU A 419 0.13 -28.74 13.12
C LEU A 419 -0.92 -29.86 13.29
N ALA A 420 -2.21 -29.56 13.15
CA ALA A 420 -3.28 -30.56 13.22
C ALA A 420 -3.05 -31.73 12.25
N TYR A 421 -2.62 -31.42 11.02
CA TYR A 421 -2.34 -32.43 10.00
C TYR A 421 -1.09 -33.27 10.30
N TYR A 422 0.07 -32.62 10.53
CA TYR A 422 1.37 -33.33 10.63
C TYR A 422 1.73 -33.82 12.04
N LYS A 423 1.42 -33.07 13.10
CA LYS A 423 1.72 -33.45 14.50
C LYS A 423 0.64 -34.35 15.09
N HIS A 424 -0.64 -34.04 14.83
CA HIS A 424 -1.77 -34.74 15.47
C HIS A 424 -2.44 -35.79 14.58
N ASN A 425 -2.16 -35.80 13.27
CA ASN A 425 -2.86 -36.64 12.28
C ASN A 425 -4.40 -36.43 12.31
N ASP A 426 -4.83 -35.23 12.72
CA ASP A 426 -6.23 -34.81 12.74
C ASP A 426 -6.54 -33.97 11.50
N VAL A 427 -6.83 -34.69 10.41
CA VAL A 427 -7.21 -34.09 9.12
C VAL A 427 -8.54 -33.33 9.23
N THR A 428 -9.40 -33.63 10.20
CA THR A 428 -10.69 -32.93 10.37
C THR A 428 -10.47 -31.54 10.94
N SER A 429 -9.68 -31.41 12.01
CA SER A 429 -9.29 -30.11 12.56
C SER A 429 -8.41 -29.33 11.57
N ALA A 430 -7.53 -30.00 10.83
CA ALA A 430 -6.73 -29.35 9.78
C ALA A 430 -7.61 -28.70 8.70
N ILE A 431 -8.62 -29.42 8.20
CA ILE A 431 -9.60 -28.89 7.24
C ILE A 431 -10.38 -27.71 7.85
N ALA A 432 -10.81 -27.81 9.10
CA ALA A 432 -11.54 -26.73 9.77
C ALA A 432 -10.71 -25.44 9.88
N PHE A 433 -9.43 -25.55 10.25
CA PHE A 433 -8.53 -24.40 10.34
C PHE A 433 -8.21 -23.80 8.96
N ILE A 434 -7.88 -24.59 7.93
CA ILE A 434 -7.57 -24.01 6.60
C ILE A 434 -8.81 -23.37 5.96
N GLN A 435 -10.01 -23.88 6.26
CA GLN A 435 -11.27 -23.26 5.85
C GLN A 435 -11.52 -21.89 6.52
N LYS A 436 -11.03 -21.68 7.76
CA LYS A 436 -11.01 -20.35 8.38
C LYS A 436 -9.97 -19.43 7.72
N ALA A 437 -8.81 -19.94 7.31
CA ALA A 437 -7.74 -19.15 6.69
C ALA A 437 -8.11 -18.59 5.30
N ILE A 438 -8.65 -19.43 4.41
CA ILE A 438 -8.91 -19.10 2.99
C ILE A 438 -9.73 -17.81 2.74
N PRO A 439 -10.86 -17.54 3.41
CA PRO A 439 -11.67 -16.35 3.13
C PRO A 439 -11.05 -15.04 3.60
N ILE A 440 -10.04 -15.10 4.49
CA ILE A 440 -9.40 -13.93 5.09
C ILE A 440 -7.94 -13.75 4.66
N SER A 441 -7.36 -14.74 3.97
CA SER A 441 -5.99 -14.66 3.43
C SER A 441 -5.86 -13.70 2.25
N PRO A 442 -4.72 -13.00 2.10
CA PRO A 442 -4.35 -12.35 0.85
C PRO A 442 -4.37 -13.32 -0.33
N MET A 443 -4.71 -12.80 -1.52
CA MET A 443 -4.96 -13.60 -2.72
C MET A 443 -3.78 -14.51 -3.11
N ILE A 444 -2.53 -14.06 -2.88
CA ILE A 444 -1.32 -14.84 -3.15
C ILE A 444 -1.26 -16.13 -2.32
N TYR A 445 -1.66 -16.05 -1.04
CA TYR A 445 -1.70 -17.18 -0.11
C TYR A 445 -2.97 -18.01 -0.26
N GLN A 446 -4.08 -17.39 -0.65
CA GLN A 446 -5.38 -18.05 -0.85
C GLN A 446 -5.27 -19.25 -1.80
N ALA A 447 -4.57 -19.10 -2.93
CA ALA A 447 -4.32 -20.20 -3.86
C ALA A 447 -3.50 -21.34 -3.22
N ASN A 448 -2.52 -21.00 -2.37
CA ASN A 448 -1.73 -21.98 -1.65
C ASN A 448 -2.58 -22.77 -0.64
N TYR A 449 -3.44 -22.07 0.11
CA TYR A 449 -4.32 -22.67 1.13
C TYR A 449 -5.42 -23.53 0.52
N LEU A 450 -6.00 -23.12 -0.62
CA LEU A 450 -6.88 -23.97 -1.42
C LEU A 450 -6.15 -25.24 -1.91
N SER A 451 -4.87 -25.14 -2.28
CA SER A 451 -4.09 -26.32 -2.63
C SER A 451 -3.82 -27.25 -1.44
N GLN A 452 -3.58 -26.71 -0.23
CA GLN A 452 -3.41 -27.53 0.98
C GLN A 452 -4.73 -28.21 1.38
N LEU A 453 -5.86 -27.50 1.32
CA LEU A 453 -7.19 -28.06 1.51
C LEU A 453 -7.49 -29.19 0.50
N GLY A 454 -7.05 -29.02 -0.76
CA GLY A 454 -7.12 -30.07 -1.77
C GLY A 454 -6.35 -31.34 -1.37
N ASP A 455 -5.12 -31.20 -0.84
CA ASP A 455 -4.32 -32.33 -0.36
C ASP A 455 -5.03 -33.07 0.79
N MET A 456 -5.59 -32.32 1.75
CA MET A 456 -6.34 -32.88 2.88
C MET A 456 -7.59 -33.63 2.42
N TYR A 457 -8.31 -33.13 1.40
CA TYR A 457 -9.45 -33.84 0.82
C TYR A 457 -9.05 -35.12 0.10
N VAL A 458 -7.88 -35.19 -0.55
CA VAL A 458 -7.36 -36.45 -1.12
C VAL A 458 -7.15 -37.50 -0.02
N VAL A 459 -6.59 -37.09 1.12
CA VAL A 459 -6.28 -37.99 2.25
C VAL A 459 -7.54 -38.62 2.85
N ILE A 460 -8.64 -37.87 2.95
CA ILE A 460 -9.94 -38.41 3.43
C ILE A 460 -10.81 -39.00 2.32
N GLY A 461 -10.30 -39.13 1.09
CA GLY A 461 -11.00 -39.76 -0.05
C GLY A 461 -12.06 -38.88 -0.73
N GLU A 462 -12.16 -37.60 -0.37
CA GLU A 462 -13.12 -36.62 -0.88
C GLU A 462 -12.68 -36.03 -2.23
N LYS A 463 -12.49 -36.91 -3.22
CA LYS A 463 -11.92 -36.61 -4.56
C LYS A 463 -12.56 -35.41 -5.25
N ASP A 464 -13.89 -35.27 -5.19
CA ASP A 464 -14.58 -34.16 -5.85
C ASP A 464 -14.27 -32.81 -5.20
N LYS A 465 -14.15 -32.77 -3.87
CA LYS A 465 -13.77 -31.55 -3.11
C LYS A 465 -12.30 -31.20 -3.33
N ALA A 466 -11.43 -32.19 -3.48
CA ALA A 466 -10.03 -31.99 -3.85
C ALA A 466 -9.90 -31.36 -5.24
N ILE A 467 -10.61 -31.90 -6.24
CA ILE A 467 -10.66 -31.36 -7.62
C ILE A 467 -11.10 -29.89 -7.62
N GLU A 468 -12.17 -29.57 -6.89
CA GLU A 468 -12.69 -28.20 -6.82
C GLU A 468 -11.67 -27.25 -6.15
N SER A 469 -11.07 -27.67 -5.04
CA SER A 469 -10.06 -26.86 -4.32
C SER A 469 -8.85 -26.56 -5.20
N TYR A 470 -8.34 -27.54 -5.97
CA TYR A 470 -7.25 -27.30 -6.91
C TYR A 470 -7.66 -26.41 -8.09
N ARG A 471 -8.89 -26.51 -8.61
CA ARG A 471 -9.37 -25.61 -9.67
C ARG A 471 -9.43 -24.16 -9.20
N GLN A 472 -9.94 -23.92 -8.01
CA GLN A 472 -9.97 -22.57 -7.42
C GLN A 472 -8.54 -22.04 -7.19
N ALA A 473 -7.62 -22.88 -6.69
CA ALA A 473 -6.21 -22.53 -6.57
C ALA A 473 -5.55 -22.16 -7.93
N ILE A 474 -5.88 -22.88 -9.00
CA ILE A 474 -5.38 -22.60 -10.36
C ILE A 474 -5.95 -21.28 -10.89
N ILE A 475 -7.25 -21.04 -10.73
CA ILE A 475 -7.92 -19.79 -11.16
C ILE A 475 -7.24 -18.58 -10.51
N ILE A 476 -7.04 -18.62 -9.19
CA ILE A 476 -6.43 -17.51 -8.44
C ILE A 476 -4.95 -17.35 -8.83
N ALA A 477 -4.18 -18.44 -8.92
CA ALA A 477 -2.76 -18.39 -9.28
C ALA A 477 -2.50 -17.89 -10.71
N ASN A 478 -3.47 -18.04 -11.62
CA ASN A 478 -3.33 -17.61 -13.01
C ASN A 478 -3.17 -16.09 -13.16
N ASP A 479 -3.56 -15.31 -12.14
CA ASP A 479 -3.48 -13.85 -12.15
C ASP A 479 -2.10 -13.31 -11.69
N PHE A 480 -1.22 -14.15 -11.10
CA PHE A 480 0.08 -13.69 -10.57
C PHE A 480 1.27 -14.68 -10.66
N ASP A 481 1.07 -16.01 -10.69
CA ASP A 481 2.19 -16.97 -10.70
C ASP A 481 1.93 -18.24 -11.54
N ALA A 482 2.53 -18.24 -12.74
CA ALA A 482 2.53 -19.39 -13.65
C ALA A 482 3.23 -20.65 -13.09
N GLN A 483 4.17 -20.51 -12.14
CA GLN A 483 4.81 -21.66 -11.49
C GLN A 483 3.82 -22.34 -10.54
N SER A 484 3.06 -21.57 -9.75
CA SER A 484 1.94 -22.06 -8.94
C SER A 484 0.84 -22.71 -9.79
N VAL A 485 0.46 -22.13 -10.93
CA VAL A 485 -0.47 -22.78 -11.88
C VAL A 485 0.03 -24.17 -12.28
N SER A 486 1.30 -24.30 -12.69
CA SER A 486 1.88 -25.60 -13.05
C SER A 486 1.93 -26.58 -11.88
N LYS A 487 2.21 -26.09 -10.67
CA LYS A 487 2.22 -26.90 -9.43
C LYS A 487 0.83 -27.44 -9.10
N TYR A 488 -0.20 -26.61 -9.16
CA TYR A 488 -1.57 -26.98 -8.82
C TYR A 488 -2.23 -27.84 -9.91
N GLN A 489 -1.91 -27.59 -11.19
CA GLN A 489 -2.36 -28.46 -12.29
C GLN A 489 -1.85 -29.90 -12.11
N LYS A 490 -0.58 -30.11 -11.76
CA LYS A 490 -0.04 -31.46 -11.50
C LYS A 490 -0.79 -32.19 -10.38
N LYS A 491 -1.20 -31.48 -9.33
CA LYS A 491 -2.01 -32.06 -8.25
C LYS A 491 -3.42 -32.43 -8.75
N LEU A 492 -4.07 -31.54 -9.49
CA LEU A 492 -5.36 -31.80 -10.13
C LEU A 492 -5.30 -33.04 -11.04
N ASP A 493 -4.30 -33.13 -11.92
CA ASP A 493 -4.09 -34.26 -12.83
C ASP A 493 -3.89 -35.57 -12.06
N SER A 494 -3.10 -35.55 -10.97
CA SER A 494 -2.87 -36.72 -10.13
C SER A 494 -4.15 -37.27 -9.48
N VAL A 495 -5.12 -36.40 -9.20
CA VAL A 495 -6.41 -36.80 -8.64
C VAL A 495 -7.39 -37.22 -9.73
N LEU A 496 -7.41 -36.56 -10.88
CA LEU A 496 -8.27 -36.94 -12.01
C LEU A 496 -7.97 -38.36 -12.49
N GLY A 497 -6.69 -38.68 -12.67
CA GLY A 497 -6.20 -39.91 -13.29
C GLY A 497 -5.87 -39.76 -14.78
N PRO A 498 -5.25 -40.78 -15.40
CA PRO A 498 -4.86 -40.79 -16.81
C PRO A 498 -6.04 -40.98 -17.79
#